data_AF-A0A1V5XFG5-F1
#
_entry.id   AF-A0A1V5XFG5-F1
#
_cell.length_a   1.000
_cell.length_b   1.000
_cell.length_c   1.000
_cell.angle_alpha   90.00
_cell.angle_beta   90.00
_cell.angle_gamma   90.00
#
_symmetry.space_group_name_H-M   'P 1'
#
loop_
_entity.id
_entity.type
_entity.pdbx_description
1 polymer ?
#
loop_
_entity_poly.entity_id
_entity_poly.type
_entity_poly.pdbx_seq_one_letter_code
_entity_poly.pdbx_strand_id
1 'polypeptide(L)'
;MKIGIITFHWATNYGAVLQAYALQAYLIGCGYDVKIINYLPLRVIIMQLYNVIRKLDFRWFVKEYNINKFRKQCLALSEKTFFTNKSLAKHCNNYDVYVCGSDQIWNEAFTLSAEGKPTLSYFLNFTSEDKRRISYAASFGTEVLSDRVVDLIKPQLSRFAKISVREKTGKSIIENMGFNAKLVVDPTLLLNRGNYDKLIENITVESRTKFFSYILHGNQSVVLKTEEYIQRKHFKDEPSYKKRPMGIFEWLYSVKGAEFVLTNSFHGVVFSLIFHTPFIVIPVENSDMNDRITTLLSLVGMENRQICEYDESRIDLLISEEIKWESVDNKIQELKKESVEFLKEALI
;
A
#
# COMPACT_ATOMS: atom_id res chain seq x y z
N MET A 1 -2.52 23.84 11.54
CA MET A 1 -2.92 23.45 10.17
C MET A 1 -3.65 22.12 10.23
N LYS A 2 -4.83 22.04 9.61
CA LYS A 2 -5.67 20.85 9.51
C LYS A 2 -5.45 20.15 8.17
N ILE A 3 -5.16 18.86 8.20
CA ILE A 3 -4.88 18.04 7.02
C ILE A 3 -5.94 16.95 6.85
N GLY A 4 -6.55 16.90 5.66
CA GLY A 4 -7.46 15.84 5.25
C GLY A 4 -6.78 14.85 4.31
N ILE A 5 -6.58 13.61 4.75
CA ILE A 5 -6.02 12.52 3.92
C ILE A 5 -7.15 11.77 3.22
N ILE A 6 -7.06 11.51 1.92
CA ILE A 6 -7.98 10.62 1.19
C ILE A 6 -7.22 9.47 0.50
N THR A 7 -7.58 8.24 0.86
CA THR A 7 -7.00 7.01 0.30
C THR A 7 -7.95 5.82 0.54
N PHE A 8 -7.61 4.63 0.03
CA PHE A 8 -8.35 3.38 0.17
C PHE A 8 -8.30 2.75 1.58
N HIS A 9 -8.38 3.57 2.62
CA HIS A 9 -8.39 3.15 4.03
C HIS A 9 -9.50 2.12 4.35
N TRP A 10 -10.56 2.08 3.54
CA TRP A 10 -11.71 1.17 3.67
C TRP A 10 -11.50 -0.20 3.02
N ALA A 11 -10.48 -0.40 2.19
CA ALA A 11 -10.31 -1.66 1.47
C ALA A 11 -9.94 -2.81 2.42
N THR A 12 -10.45 -4.02 2.16
CA THR A 12 -10.10 -5.27 2.90
C THR A 12 -8.71 -5.79 2.51
N ASN A 13 -7.71 -4.92 2.63
CA ASN A 13 -6.32 -5.15 2.24
C ASN A 13 -5.39 -4.59 3.32
N TYR A 14 -4.39 -5.39 3.73
CA TYR A 14 -3.48 -5.00 4.81
C TYR A 14 -2.65 -3.77 4.46
N GLY A 15 -2.12 -3.74 3.24
CA GLY A 15 -1.32 -2.64 2.72
C GLY A 15 -2.08 -1.32 2.66
N ALA A 16 -3.29 -1.35 2.10
CA ALA A 16 -4.15 -0.16 1.98
C ALA A 16 -4.42 0.52 3.32
N VAL A 17 -4.62 -0.28 4.38
CA VAL A 17 -4.85 0.23 5.75
C VAL A 17 -3.55 0.70 6.41
N LEU A 18 -2.44 -0.04 6.22
CA LEU A 18 -1.15 0.27 6.85
C LEU A 18 -0.50 1.55 6.28
N GLN A 19 -0.58 1.78 4.97
CA GLN A 19 -0.09 3.03 4.39
C GLN A 19 -0.92 4.24 4.86
N ALA A 20 -2.24 4.08 5.02
CA ALA A 20 -3.12 5.14 5.52
C ALA A 20 -2.79 5.49 6.98
N TYR A 21 -2.61 4.46 7.81
CA TYR A 21 -2.13 4.64 9.18
C TYR A 21 -0.77 5.32 9.23
N ALA A 22 0.18 4.90 8.38
CA ALA A 22 1.54 5.40 8.44
C ALA A 22 1.65 6.88 8.04
N LEU A 23 0.96 7.30 6.98
CA LEU A 23 0.91 8.71 6.59
C LEU A 23 0.27 9.58 7.68
N GLN A 24 -0.86 9.11 8.24
CA GLN A 24 -1.52 9.78 9.35
C GLN A 24 -0.59 9.92 10.56
N ALA A 25 0.00 8.80 11.02
CA ALA A 25 0.84 8.79 12.21
C ALA A 25 2.09 9.67 12.05
N TYR A 26 2.69 9.68 10.85
CA TYR A 26 3.81 10.56 10.54
C TYR A 26 3.42 12.04 10.63
N LEU A 27 2.31 12.44 10.00
CA LEU A 27 1.86 13.84 10.00
C LEU A 27 1.38 14.31 11.38
N ILE A 28 0.72 13.43 12.17
CA ILE A 28 0.39 13.71 13.57
C ILE A 28 1.68 13.90 14.38
N GLY A 29 2.69 13.05 14.17
CA GLY A 29 4.00 13.17 14.81
C GLY A 29 4.74 14.46 14.46
N CYS A 30 4.43 15.09 13.32
CA CYS A 30 4.92 16.42 12.94
C CYS A 30 4.13 17.57 13.59
N GLY A 31 3.11 17.29 14.40
CA GLY A 31 2.31 18.30 15.11
C GLY A 31 1.08 18.81 14.35
N TYR A 32 0.67 18.18 13.26
CA TYR A 32 -0.52 18.57 12.51
C TYR A 32 -1.81 17.95 13.07
N ASP A 33 -2.95 18.64 12.88
CA ASP A 33 -4.29 18.08 13.13
C ASP A 33 -4.73 17.31 11.88
N VAL A 34 -4.72 15.97 11.95
CA VAL A 34 -4.88 15.09 10.79
C VAL A 34 -6.13 14.24 10.93
N LYS A 35 -6.94 14.18 9.87
CA LYS A 35 -8.02 13.20 9.72
C LYS A 35 -7.92 12.49 8.38
N ILE A 36 -8.24 11.20 8.38
CA ILE A 36 -8.52 10.47 7.16
C ILE A 36 -9.98 10.73 6.79
N ILE A 37 -10.21 11.34 5.63
CA ILE A 37 -11.53 11.59 5.07
C ILE A 37 -12.18 10.23 4.80
N ASN A 38 -13.25 9.95 5.54
CA ASN A 38 -13.98 8.69 5.50
C ASN A 38 -14.87 8.60 4.24
N TYR A 39 -14.21 8.55 3.09
CA TYR A 39 -14.83 8.38 1.78
C TYR A 39 -14.97 6.91 1.41
N LEU A 40 -16.21 6.47 1.28
CA LEU A 40 -16.66 5.12 1.03
C LEU A 40 -17.44 5.08 -0.30
N PRO A 41 -16.79 4.80 -1.44
CA PRO A 41 -17.45 4.76 -2.75
C PRO A 41 -18.54 3.68 -2.76
N LEU A 42 -19.80 4.08 -2.57
CA LEU A 42 -20.89 3.17 -2.22
C LEU A 42 -21.08 2.04 -3.24
N ARG A 43 -20.98 2.37 -4.54
CA ARG A 43 -21.09 1.37 -5.61
C ARG A 43 -20.00 0.32 -5.51
N VAL A 44 -18.74 0.71 -5.25
CA VAL A 44 -17.63 -0.25 -5.12
C VAL A 44 -17.85 -1.16 -3.92
N ILE A 45 -18.27 -0.61 -2.79
CA ILE A 45 -18.56 -1.38 -1.57
C ILE A 45 -19.71 -2.37 -1.83
N ILE A 46 -20.80 -1.94 -2.45
CA ILE A 46 -21.93 -2.81 -2.80
C ILE A 46 -21.49 -3.91 -3.76
N MET A 47 -20.71 -3.60 -4.81
CA MET A 47 -20.22 -4.61 -5.76
C MET A 47 -19.29 -5.62 -5.10
N GLN A 48 -18.44 -5.18 -4.16
CA GLN A 48 -17.58 -6.08 -3.38
C GLN A 48 -18.41 -7.01 -2.50
N LEU A 49 -19.36 -6.46 -1.72
CA LEU A 49 -20.26 -7.24 -0.87
C LEU A 49 -21.10 -8.23 -1.68
N TYR A 50 -21.66 -7.80 -2.81
CA TYR A 50 -22.40 -8.67 -3.73
C TYR A 50 -21.54 -9.85 -4.20
N ASN A 51 -20.30 -9.59 -4.61
CA ASN A 51 -19.39 -10.65 -5.06
C ASN A 51 -19.01 -11.62 -3.92
N VAL A 52 -18.80 -11.11 -2.71
CA VAL A 52 -18.50 -11.94 -1.52
C VAL A 52 -19.68 -12.84 -1.17
N ILE A 53 -20.90 -12.29 -1.13
CA ILE A 53 -22.13 -13.04 -0.85
C ILE A 53 -22.37 -14.09 -1.93
N ARG A 54 -22.26 -13.71 -3.21
CA ARG A 54 -22.44 -14.61 -4.35
C ARG A 54 -21.46 -15.78 -4.35
N LYS A 55 -20.23 -15.57 -3.87
CA LYS A 55 -19.19 -16.60 -3.75
C LYS A 55 -19.19 -17.34 -2.40
N LEU A 56 -20.05 -16.94 -1.45
CA LEU A 56 -20.06 -17.45 -0.08
C LEU A 56 -18.68 -17.40 0.60
N ASP A 57 -17.91 -16.33 0.34
CA ASP A 57 -16.55 -16.19 0.85
C ASP A 57 -16.53 -15.78 2.33
N PHE A 58 -16.77 -16.74 3.22
CA PHE A 58 -16.77 -16.53 4.67
C PHE A 58 -15.42 -16.01 5.19
N ARG A 59 -14.31 -16.37 4.53
CA ARG A 59 -12.97 -15.92 4.92
C ARG A 59 -12.83 -14.41 4.76
N TRP A 60 -13.44 -13.84 3.72
CA TRP A 60 -13.48 -12.39 3.54
C TRP A 60 -14.17 -11.68 4.72
N PHE A 61 -15.33 -12.18 5.18
CA PHE A 61 -16.03 -11.57 6.31
C PHE A 61 -15.22 -11.60 7.60
N VAL A 62 -14.55 -12.71 7.90
CA VAL A 62 -13.65 -12.82 9.06
C VAL A 62 -12.48 -11.84 8.94
N LYS A 63 -11.87 -11.76 7.75
CA LYS A 63 -10.78 -10.81 7.48
C LYS A 63 -11.23 -9.36 7.65
N GLU A 64 -12.37 -8.99 7.07
CA GLU A 64 -12.91 -7.64 7.17
C GLU A 64 -13.26 -7.27 8.62
N TYR A 65 -13.87 -8.19 9.37
CA TYR A 65 -14.13 -8.00 10.80
C TYR A 65 -12.83 -7.73 11.58
N ASN A 66 -11.78 -8.52 11.34
CA ASN A 66 -10.50 -8.37 12.03
C ASN A 66 -9.73 -7.10 11.62
N ILE A 67 -9.76 -6.71 10.33
CA ILE A 67 -9.18 -5.45 9.86
C ILE A 67 -9.94 -4.24 10.45
N ASN A 68 -11.27 -4.32 10.55
CA ASN A 68 -12.08 -3.22 11.07
C ASN A 68 -11.76 -2.90 12.54
N LYS A 69 -11.30 -3.87 13.35
CA LYS A 69 -10.77 -3.61 14.70
C LYS A 69 -9.61 -2.61 14.66
N PHE A 70 -8.64 -2.83 13.77
CA PHE A 70 -7.53 -1.91 13.57
C PHE A 70 -8.00 -0.54 13.07
N ARG A 71 -8.93 -0.49 12.11
CA ARG A 71 -9.43 0.79 11.59
C ARG A 71 -10.03 1.64 12.71
N LYS A 72 -10.86 1.05 13.57
CA LYS A 72 -11.49 1.74 14.71
C LYS A 72 -10.49 2.18 15.77
N GLN A 73 -9.44 1.40 16.01
CA GLN A 73 -8.46 1.68 17.06
C GLN A 73 -7.36 2.66 16.62
N CYS A 74 -6.95 2.62 15.35
CA CYS A 74 -5.72 3.26 14.88
C CYS A 74 -5.95 4.36 13.84
N LEU A 75 -7.10 4.41 13.15
CA LEU A 75 -7.36 5.44 12.14
C LEU A 75 -8.23 6.56 12.71
N ALA A 76 -7.72 7.79 12.60
CA ALA A 76 -8.43 9.01 12.94
C ALA A 76 -9.33 9.42 11.76
N LEU A 77 -10.44 8.73 11.59
CA LEU A 77 -11.41 9.03 10.53
C LEU A 77 -12.13 10.37 10.79
N SER A 78 -12.52 11.05 9.71
CA SER A 78 -13.43 12.19 9.78
C SER A 78 -14.78 11.78 10.37
N GLU A 79 -15.40 12.66 11.15
CA GLU A 79 -16.70 12.41 11.79
C GLU A 79 -17.79 12.03 10.78
N LYS A 80 -17.82 12.75 9.65
CA LYS A 80 -18.74 12.47 8.56
C LYS A 80 -18.17 11.40 7.64
N THR A 81 -19.04 10.47 7.25
CA THR A 81 -18.80 9.51 6.17
C THR A 81 -19.33 10.07 4.85
N PHE A 82 -18.57 9.93 3.78
CA PHE A 82 -18.91 10.43 2.45
C PHE A 82 -19.06 9.27 1.49
N PHE A 83 -20.16 9.23 0.75
CA PHE A 83 -20.44 8.10 -0.16
C PHE A 83 -20.27 8.43 -1.64
N THR A 84 -20.14 9.72 -1.97
CA THR A 84 -20.01 10.24 -3.34
C THR A 84 -19.12 11.46 -3.39
N ASN A 85 -18.54 11.73 -4.56
CA ASN A 85 -17.79 12.95 -4.85
C ASN A 85 -18.63 14.22 -4.60
N LYS A 86 -19.92 14.16 -4.97
CA LYS A 86 -20.88 15.24 -4.70
C LYS A 86 -21.02 15.53 -3.20
N SER A 87 -21.07 14.49 -2.37
CA SER A 87 -21.12 14.65 -0.92
C SER A 87 -19.82 15.22 -0.36
N LEU A 88 -18.66 14.83 -0.91
CA LEU A 88 -17.37 15.43 -0.56
C LEU A 88 -17.38 16.93 -0.88
N ALA A 89 -17.73 17.31 -2.11
CA ALA A 89 -17.72 18.72 -2.54
C ALA A 89 -18.64 19.61 -1.69
N LYS A 90 -19.78 19.09 -1.26
CA LYS A 90 -20.75 19.84 -0.45
C LYS A 90 -20.36 20.00 1.01
N HIS A 91 -19.58 19.06 1.57
CA HIS A 91 -19.47 18.92 3.03
C HIS A 91 -18.05 18.69 3.55
N CYS A 92 -17.04 18.58 2.69
CA CYS A 92 -15.65 18.34 3.06
C CYS A 92 -14.79 19.57 2.73
N ASN A 93 -14.95 20.65 3.50
CA ASN A 93 -14.28 21.93 3.31
C ASN A 93 -13.48 22.42 4.54
N ASN A 94 -13.40 21.60 5.60
CA ASN A 94 -12.87 21.99 6.91
C ASN A 94 -11.35 21.80 7.10
N TYR A 95 -10.62 21.48 6.03
CA TYR A 95 -9.17 21.31 6.05
C TYR A 95 -8.46 22.45 5.32
N ASP A 96 -7.23 22.73 5.76
CA ASP A 96 -6.34 23.71 5.13
C ASP A 96 -5.63 23.07 3.92
N VAL A 97 -5.24 21.80 4.08
CA VAL A 97 -4.53 21.01 3.07
C VAL A 97 -5.21 19.66 2.88
N TYR A 98 -5.32 19.25 1.62
CA TYR A 98 -5.82 17.94 1.24
C TYR A 98 -4.69 17.12 0.63
N VAL A 99 -4.47 15.94 1.20
CA VAL A 99 -3.45 15.01 0.74
C VAL A 99 -4.14 13.77 0.19
N CYS A 100 -3.91 13.42 -1.07
CA CYS A 100 -4.31 12.12 -1.59
C CYS A 100 -3.12 11.16 -1.63
N GLY A 101 -3.40 9.89 -1.41
CA GLY A 101 -2.40 8.84 -1.39
C GLY A 101 -2.11 8.33 0.03
N SER A 102 -1.27 7.32 0.19
CA SER A 102 -0.67 6.51 -0.88
C SER A 102 -1.70 5.50 -1.44
N ASP A 103 -1.22 4.40 -2.02
CA ASP A 103 -1.93 3.34 -2.71
C ASP A 103 -2.32 3.59 -4.18
N GLN A 104 -2.87 2.57 -4.85
CA GLN A 104 -3.32 2.60 -6.25
C GLN A 104 -4.60 3.44 -6.46
N ILE A 105 -4.69 4.59 -5.78
CA ILE A 105 -5.86 5.46 -5.78
C ILE A 105 -6.11 6.14 -7.13
N TRP A 106 -5.11 6.16 -8.01
CA TRP A 106 -5.21 6.69 -9.37
C TRP A 106 -5.36 5.60 -10.43
N ASN A 107 -5.70 4.37 -10.02
CA ASN A 107 -6.02 3.30 -10.96
C ASN A 107 -7.14 3.71 -11.93
N GLU A 108 -6.94 3.42 -13.22
CA GLU A 108 -7.86 3.78 -14.29
C GLU A 108 -9.26 3.19 -14.10
N ALA A 109 -9.35 1.89 -13.79
CA ALA A 109 -10.64 1.23 -13.61
C ALA A 109 -11.43 1.87 -12.47
N PHE A 110 -10.75 2.22 -11.38
CA PHE A 110 -11.36 2.94 -10.27
C PHE A 110 -11.82 4.35 -10.72
N THR A 111 -10.93 5.10 -11.38
CA THR A 111 -11.20 6.46 -11.87
C THR A 111 -12.41 6.51 -12.79
N LEU A 112 -12.59 5.52 -13.68
CA LEU A 112 -13.66 5.51 -14.66
C LEU A 112 -15.00 4.98 -14.13
N SER A 113 -15.01 4.14 -13.08
CA SER A 113 -16.19 3.34 -12.76
C SER A 113 -16.62 3.31 -11.29
N ALA A 114 -15.83 3.85 -10.35
CA ALA A 114 -16.11 3.67 -8.92
C ALA A 114 -17.43 4.30 -8.44
N GLU A 115 -17.95 5.32 -9.11
CA GLU A 115 -19.30 5.87 -8.84
C GLU A 115 -20.31 5.57 -9.95
N GLY A 116 -20.03 4.57 -10.79
CA GLY A 116 -20.82 4.25 -11.99
C GLY A 116 -20.66 5.22 -13.15
N LYS A 117 -19.74 6.15 -12.97
CA LYS A 117 -19.26 7.16 -13.90
C LYS A 117 -17.85 7.55 -13.44
N PRO A 118 -17.10 8.31 -14.25
CA PRO A 118 -15.82 8.82 -13.81
C PRO A 118 -15.92 9.60 -12.49
N THR A 119 -15.02 9.31 -11.57
CA THR A 119 -14.90 10.02 -10.29
C THR A 119 -13.46 10.44 -10.07
N LEU A 120 -13.29 11.71 -9.71
CA LEU A 120 -11.98 12.35 -9.52
C LEU A 120 -11.73 12.68 -8.03
N SER A 121 -12.45 12.01 -7.12
CA SER A 121 -12.32 12.20 -5.66
C SER A 121 -10.86 12.05 -5.19
N TYR A 122 -10.15 11.04 -5.71
CA TYR A 122 -8.74 10.79 -5.37
C TYR A 122 -7.76 11.71 -6.13
N PHE A 123 -8.26 12.57 -7.02
CA PHE A 123 -7.54 13.72 -7.58
C PHE A 123 -7.98 15.03 -6.91
N LEU A 124 -8.68 14.94 -5.77
CA LEU A 124 -9.08 16.06 -4.92
C LEU A 124 -9.99 17.09 -5.61
N ASN A 125 -10.66 16.72 -6.71
CA ASN A 125 -11.47 17.64 -7.51
C ASN A 125 -12.65 18.28 -6.74
N PHE A 126 -13.02 17.71 -5.59
CA PHE A 126 -14.09 18.20 -4.73
C PHE A 126 -13.69 19.43 -3.89
N THR A 127 -12.40 19.78 -3.85
CA THR A 127 -11.89 20.91 -3.06
C THR A 127 -11.98 22.22 -3.84
N SER A 128 -12.23 23.33 -3.14
CA SER A 128 -12.27 24.67 -3.72
C SER A 128 -10.87 25.15 -4.18
N GLU A 129 -10.82 26.19 -5.02
CA GLU A 129 -9.57 26.68 -5.63
C GLU A 129 -8.55 27.22 -4.62
N ASP A 130 -9.00 27.73 -3.47
CA ASP A 130 -8.15 28.22 -2.39
C ASP A 130 -7.48 27.10 -1.58
N LYS A 131 -7.87 25.84 -1.79
CA LYS A 131 -7.38 24.70 -0.99
C LYS A 131 -6.17 24.07 -1.61
N ARG A 132 -5.17 23.82 -0.76
CA ARG A 132 -3.92 23.20 -1.19
C ARG A 132 -4.11 21.70 -1.40
N ARG A 133 -3.73 21.21 -2.59
CA ARG A 133 -3.79 19.81 -3.01
C ARG A 133 -2.39 19.23 -3.12
N ILE A 134 -2.16 18.08 -2.50
CA ILE A 134 -0.87 17.37 -2.52
C ILE A 134 -1.14 15.89 -2.81
N SER A 135 -0.32 15.26 -3.63
CA SER A 135 -0.26 13.80 -3.69
C SER A 135 0.96 13.32 -2.93
N TYR A 136 0.77 12.34 -2.05
CA TYR A 136 1.87 11.64 -1.39
C TYR A 136 1.91 10.17 -1.80
N ALA A 137 2.98 9.77 -2.49
CA ALA A 137 3.21 8.38 -2.90
C ALA A 137 2.01 7.74 -3.64
N ALA A 138 1.27 8.52 -4.44
CA ALA A 138 0.13 8.00 -5.20
C ALA A 138 0.60 7.01 -6.28
N SER A 139 -0.28 6.10 -6.67
CA SER A 139 0.05 5.06 -7.65
C SER A 139 -1.07 4.89 -8.67
N PHE A 140 -0.68 4.72 -9.93
CA PHE A 140 -1.59 4.35 -11.02
C PHE A 140 -1.79 2.83 -11.08
N GLY A 141 -0.74 2.08 -10.73
CA GLY A 141 -0.79 0.62 -10.79
C GLY A 141 -0.81 0.05 -12.21
N THR A 142 -0.41 0.86 -13.19
CA THR A 142 -0.25 0.51 -14.59
C THR A 142 0.87 1.37 -15.19
N GLU A 143 1.46 0.92 -16.30
CA GLU A 143 2.50 1.67 -17.01
C GLU A 143 1.93 2.69 -17.98
N VAL A 144 0.68 2.49 -18.42
CA VAL A 144 0.03 3.30 -19.46
C VAL A 144 -1.42 3.60 -19.05
N LEU A 145 -1.89 4.82 -19.34
CA LEU A 145 -3.28 5.21 -19.18
C LEU A 145 -3.94 5.39 -20.55
N SER A 146 -5.24 5.13 -20.64
CA SER A 146 -6.00 5.51 -21.82
C SER A 146 -6.08 7.03 -21.99
N ASP A 147 -6.13 7.51 -23.24
CA ASP A 147 -6.29 8.94 -23.56
C ASP A 147 -7.50 9.56 -22.84
N ARG A 148 -8.59 8.80 -22.73
CA ARG A 148 -9.79 9.20 -21.98
C ARG A 148 -9.48 9.54 -20.53
N VAL A 149 -8.65 8.74 -19.84
CA VAL A 149 -8.27 9.02 -18.45
C VAL A 149 -7.33 10.20 -18.39
N VAL A 150 -6.36 10.28 -19.30
CA VAL A 150 -5.43 11.42 -19.41
C VAL A 150 -6.20 12.74 -19.50
N ASP A 151 -7.18 12.83 -20.40
CA ASP A 151 -8.02 14.02 -20.59
C ASP A 151 -8.80 14.41 -19.33
N LEU A 152 -9.27 13.42 -18.57
CA LEU A 152 -10.03 13.64 -17.33
C LEU A 152 -9.16 14.15 -16.18
N ILE A 153 -7.94 13.61 -16.03
CA ILE A 153 -7.11 13.86 -14.84
C ILE A 153 -6.14 15.04 -15.03
N LYS A 154 -5.73 15.34 -16.27
CA LYS A 154 -4.77 16.42 -16.57
C LYS A 154 -5.20 17.79 -15.99
N PRO A 155 -6.48 18.22 -16.09
CA PRO A 155 -6.93 19.46 -15.46
C PRO A 155 -6.96 19.42 -13.92
N GLN A 156 -6.97 18.23 -13.31
CA GLN A 156 -6.91 18.11 -11.86
C GLN A 156 -5.46 18.15 -11.36
N LEU A 157 -4.54 17.50 -12.08
CA LEU A 157 -3.11 17.49 -11.76
C LEU A 157 -2.50 18.90 -11.78
N SER A 158 -2.94 19.77 -12.69
CA SER A 158 -2.50 21.17 -12.71
C SER A 158 -2.85 21.98 -11.46
N ARG A 159 -3.80 21.49 -10.64
CA ARG A 159 -4.21 22.11 -9.38
C ARG A 159 -3.43 21.61 -8.17
N PHE A 160 -2.53 20.64 -8.35
CA PHE A 160 -1.69 20.15 -7.26
C PHE A 160 -0.53 21.10 -7.01
N ALA A 161 -0.31 21.48 -5.75
CA ALA A 161 0.85 22.27 -5.35
C ALA A 161 2.15 21.47 -5.50
N LYS A 162 2.10 20.18 -5.15
CA LYS A 162 3.20 19.23 -5.32
C LYS A 162 2.61 17.83 -5.60
N ILE A 163 3.27 17.11 -6.50
CA ILE A 163 2.90 15.74 -6.89
C ILE A 163 4.05 14.81 -6.51
N SER A 164 3.72 13.72 -5.81
CA SER A 164 4.62 12.59 -5.66
C SER A 164 3.93 11.25 -5.89
N VAL A 165 4.75 10.28 -6.29
CA VAL A 165 4.39 8.90 -6.66
C VAL A 165 5.43 7.93 -6.10
N ARG A 166 5.14 6.63 -6.05
CA ARG A 166 6.03 5.61 -5.44
C ARG A 166 6.63 4.60 -6.42
N GLU A 167 6.39 4.79 -7.71
CA GLU A 167 6.91 3.93 -8.78
C GLU A 167 7.43 4.76 -9.96
N LYS A 168 8.44 4.25 -10.68
CA LYS A 168 9.06 4.97 -11.80
C LYS A 168 8.07 5.20 -12.94
N THR A 169 7.26 4.20 -13.27
CA THR A 169 6.22 4.30 -14.31
C THR A 169 5.20 5.39 -14.01
N GLY A 170 4.73 5.47 -12.76
CA GLY A 170 3.83 6.53 -12.32
C GLY A 170 4.44 7.92 -12.44
N LYS A 171 5.76 8.06 -12.23
CA LYS A 171 6.48 9.31 -12.45
C LYS A 171 6.50 9.67 -13.94
N SER A 172 6.84 8.70 -14.80
CA SER A 172 6.84 8.88 -16.25
C SER A 172 5.46 9.28 -16.80
N ILE A 173 4.38 8.69 -16.29
CA ILE A 173 3.00 9.07 -16.68
C ILE A 173 2.73 10.56 -16.41
N ILE A 174 3.13 11.07 -15.23
CA ILE A 174 2.94 12.48 -14.86
C ILE A 174 3.82 13.40 -15.72
N GLU A 175 5.08 13.03 -15.95
CA GLU A 175 6.03 13.79 -16.78
C GLU A 175 5.57 13.88 -18.24
N ASN A 176 5.05 12.79 -18.80
CA ASN A 176 4.48 12.76 -20.15
C ASN A 176 3.24 13.66 -20.30
N MET A 177 2.52 13.97 -19.20
CA MET A 177 1.43 14.94 -19.20
C MET A 177 1.90 16.40 -19.09
N GLY A 178 3.21 16.63 -18.90
CA GLY A 178 3.82 17.95 -18.77
C GLY A 178 3.91 18.48 -17.33
N PHE A 179 3.83 17.60 -16.32
CA PHE A 179 3.95 17.97 -14.91
C PHE A 179 5.19 17.34 -14.27
N ASN A 180 5.62 17.88 -13.13
CA ASN A 180 6.73 17.30 -12.36
C ASN A 180 6.18 16.43 -11.22
N ALA A 181 6.77 15.24 -11.03
CA ALA A 181 6.49 14.35 -9.91
C ALA A 181 7.78 13.93 -9.21
N LYS A 182 7.79 14.00 -7.87
CA LYS A 182 8.86 13.41 -7.06
C LYS A 182 8.59 11.93 -6.83
N LEU A 183 9.60 11.10 -7.06
CA LEU A 183 9.58 9.70 -6.60
C LEU A 183 9.88 9.69 -5.10
N VAL A 184 8.98 9.13 -4.29
CA VAL A 184 9.08 9.07 -2.83
C VAL A 184 8.82 7.65 -2.33
N VAL A 185 9.17 7.36 -1.07
CA VAL A 185 8.84 6.08 -0.44
C VAL A 185 7.37 5.99 -0.08
N ASP A 186 6.84 4.77 -0.04
CA ASP A 186 5.54 4.48 0.56
C ASP A 186 5.49 5.01 2.01
N PRO A 187 4.35 5.56 2.50
CA PRO A 187 4.27 6.12 3.84
C PRO A 187 4.66 5.15 4.94
N THR A 188 4.53 3.85 4.71
CA THR A 188 4.97 2.83 5.68
C THR A 188 6.47 2.89 6.00
N LEU A 189 7.29 3.40 5.09
CA LEU A 189 8.73 3.61 5.31
C LEU A 189 9.05 4.98 5.96
N LEU A 190 8.07 5.88 6.11
CA LEU A 190 8.25 7.10 6.89
C LEU A 190 8.31 6.84 8.40
N LEU A 191 7.65 5.77 8.87
CA LEU A 191 7.73 5.32 10.25
C LEU A 191 8.99 4.46 10.46
N ASN A 192 9.43 4.33 11.70
CA ASN A 192 10.49 3.38 12.04
C ASN A 192 9.90 2.05 12.51
N ARG A 193 10.72 1.00 12.56
CA ARG A 193 10.35 -0.32 13.08
C ARG A 193 9.66 -0.25 14.44
N GLY A 194 10.16 0.60 15.34
CA GLY A 194 9.62 0.80 16.69
C GLY A 194 8.16 1.28 16.71
N ASN A 195 7.72 2.06 15.72
CA ASN A 195 6.32 2.45 15.60
C ASN A 195 5.41 1.23 15.35
N TYR A 196 5.86 0.26 14.57
CA TYR A 196 5.12 -0.96 14.30
C TYR A 196 5.23 -1.98 15.42
N ASP A 197 6.39 -2.05 16.10
CA ASP A 197 6.58 -2.90 17.27
C ASP A 197 5.58 -2.56 18.38
N LYS A 198 5.34 -1.26 18.62
CA LYS A 198 4.34 -0.79 19.59
C LYS A 198 2.91 -1.23 19.25
N LEU A 199 2.57 -1.33 17.96
CA LEU A 199 1.23 -1.81 17.54
C LEU A 199 1.01 -3.28 17.89
N ILE A 200 2.08 -4.06 17.99
CA ILE A 200 2.02 -5.51 18.16
C ILE A 200 2.54 -6.01 19.50
N GLU A 201 2.90 -5.12 20.41
CA GLU A 201 3.50 -5.43 21.72
C GLU A 201 2.60 -6.33 22.59
N ASN A 202 1.29 -6.09 22.58
CA ASN A 202 0.32 -6.78 23.44
C ASN A 202 -0.53 -7.83 22.70
N ILE A 203 -0.12 -8.26 21.51
CA ILE A 203 -0.88 -9.27 20.77
C ILE A 203 -0.47 -10.65 21.25
N THR A 204 -1.45 -11.44 21.68
CA THR A 204 -1.31 -12.89 21.84
C THR A 204 -1.74 -13.57 20.56
N VAL A 205 -0.86 -14.37 19.95
CA VAL A 205 -1.17 -15.11 18.71
C VAL A 205 -1.04 -16.60 18.97
N GLU A 206 -2.07 -17.36 18.61
CA GLU A 206 -2.17 -18.80 18.91
C GLU A 206 -1.08 -19.65 18.26
N SER A 207 -0.51 -19.21 17.13
CA SER A 207 0.64 -19.88 16.53
C SER A 207 1.44 -18.92 15.65
N ARG A 208 2.76 -19.05 15.70
CA ARG A 208 3.73 -18.36 14.84
C ARG A 208 4.15 -19.32 13.73
N THR A 209 4.13 -18.89 12.48
CA THR A 209 4.65 -19.68 11.34
C THR A 209 6.03 -19.14 10.99
N LYS A 210 7.06 -19.97 11.03
CA LYS A 210 8.42 -19.55 10.62
C LYS A 210 8.50 -19.24 9.11
N PHE A 211 7.76 -19.98 8.29
CA PHE A 211 7.59 -19.66 6.87
C PHE A 211 6.24 -18.96 6.64
N PHE A 212 6.29 -17.69 6.24
CA PHE A 212 5.11 -16.89 5.97
C PHE A 212 4.92 -16.64 4.48
N SER A 213 4.04 -17.43 3.85
CA SER A 213 3.68 -17.28 2.44
C SER A 213 2.50 -16.33 2.25
N TYR A 214 2.78 -15.08 1.90
CA TYR A 214 1.77 -14.04 1.70
C TYR A 214 1.60 -13.69 0.21
N ILE A 215 0.69 -14.41 -0.43
CA ILE A 215 0.40 -14.31 -1.87
C ILE A 215 -0.99 -13.71 -2.10
N LEU A 216 -1.06 -12.59 -2.82
CA LEU A 216 -2.31 -11.93 -3.22
C LEU A 216 -2.90 -12.51 -4.51
N HIS A 217 -2.05 -12.91 -5.46
CA HIS A 217 -2.46 -13.53 -6.72
C HIS A 217 -1.73 -14.88 -6.88
N GLY A 218 -2.37 -15.97 -6.46
CA GLY A 218 -1.70 -17.28 -6.30
C GLY A 218 -1.81 -18.26 -7.46
N ASN A 219 -2.45 -17.87 -8.57
CA ASN A 219 -2.71 -18.77 -9.70
C ASN A 219 -1.51 -18.83 -10.67
N GLN A 220 -0.29 -18.84 -10.13
CA GLN A 220 0.96 -18.78 -10.89
C GLN A 220 1.81 -19.99 -10.56
N SER A 221 2.24 -20.70 -11.61
CA SER A 221 2.96 -21.96 -11.47
C SER A 221 4.27 -21.78 -10.70
N VAL A 222 4.97 -20.67 -10.92
CA VAL A 222 6.23 -20.34 -10.25
C VAL A 222 6.02 -20.15 -8.75
N VAL A 223 4.98 -19.41 -8.34
CA VAL A 223 4.66 -19.17 -6.92
C VAL A 223 4.33 -20.48 -6.21
N LEU A 224 3.49 -21.32 -6.80
CA LEU A 224 3.05 -22.58 -6.19
C LEU A 224 4.21 -23.57 -6.03
N LYS A 225 5.02 -23.75 -7.08
CA LYS A 225 6.21 -24.62 -7.03
C LYS A 225 7.22 -24.12 -6.00
N THR A 226 7.45 -22.81 -5.95
CA THR A 226 8.36 -22.20 -4.96
C THR A 226 7.83 -22.37 -3.53
N GLU A 227 6.54 -22.09 -3.29
CA GLU A 227 5.88 -22.27 -1.98
C GLU A 227 6.02 -23.72 -1.49
N GLU A 228 5.71 -24.70 -2.35
CA GLU A 228 5.82 -26.13 -2.05
C GLU A 228 7.27 -26.54 -1.78
N TYR A 229 8.21 -26.10 -2.61
CA TYR A 229 9.63 -26.43 -2.46
C TYR A 229 10.20 -25.94 -1.13
N ILE A 230 9.98 -24.66 -0.82
CA ILE A 230 10.46 -24.03 0.42
C ILE A 230 9.86 -24.73 1.63
N GLN A 231 8.55 -24.97 1.63
CA GLN A 231 7.86 -25.67 2.71
C GLN A 231 8.43 -27.09 2.92
N ARG A 232 8.62 -27.85 1.86
CA ARG A 232 9.06 -29.26 1.93
C ARG A 232 10.51 -29.39 2.35
N LYS A 233 11.39 -28.51 1.86
CA LYS A 233 12.85 -28.64 2.04
C LYS A 233 13.36 -27.89 3.26
N HIS A 234 12.92 -26.66 3.47
CA HIS A 234 13.47 -25.75 4.49
C HIS A 234 12.60 -25.65 5.74
N PHE A 235 11.31 -25.99 5.65
CA PHE A 235 10.34 -25.83 6.74
C PHE A 235 9.47 -27.07 6.96
N LYS A 236 10.02 -28.28 6.74
CA LYS A 236 9.28 -29.55 6.74
C LYS A 236 8.47 -29.79 8.02
N ASP A 237 9.04 -29.45 9.18
CA ASP A 237 8.44 -29.70 10.50
C ASP A 237 7.52 -28.55 10.96
N GLU A 238 7.43 -27.47 10.17
CA GLU A 238 6.61 -26.31 10.49
C GLU A 238 5.22 -26.42 9.84
N PRO A 239 4.15 -26.02 10.55
CA PRO A 239 2.82 -26.04 9.98
C PRO A 239 2.75 -25.07 8.79
N SER A 240 2.32 -25.58 7.64
CA SER A 240 2.12 -24.74 6.46
C SER A 240 1.15 -23.60 6.77
N TYR A 241 1.47 -22.41 6.27
CA TYR A 241 0.62 -21.24 6.43
C TYR A 241 -0.76 -21.49 5.77
N LYS A 242 -1.79 -21.70 6.61
CA LYS A 242 -3.14 -22.08 6.17
C LYS A 242 -3.95 -20.97 5.46
N LYS A 243 -3.30 -19.88 5.01
CA LYS A 243 -3.96 -18.71 4.39
C LYS A 243 -5.17 -18.23 5.20
N ARG A 244 -5.05 -18.28 6.54
CA ARG A 244 -6.10 -17.90 7.49
C ARG A 244 -6.40 -16.41 7.38
N PRO A 245 -7.68 -15.99 7.44
CA PRO A 245 -8.03 -14.58 7.43
C PRO A 245 -7.58 -13.91 8.74
N MET A 246 -6.60 -13.01 8.65
CA MET A 246 -6.00 -12.34 9.81
C MET A 246 -6.44 -10.88 9.91
N GLY A 247 -6.25 -10.28 11.09
CA GLY A 247 -6.25 -8.83 11.26
C GLY A 247 -4.92 -8.17 10.87
N ILE A 248 -4.88 -6.83 10.87
CA ILE A 248 -3.64 -6.06 10.62
C ILE A 248 -2.55 -6.39 11.64
N PHE A 249 -2.94 -6.42 12.91
CA PHE A 249 -2.11 -6.75 14.06
C PHE A 249 -1.42 -8.11 13.91
N GLU A 250 -2.20 -9.16 13.65
CA GLU A 250 -1.70 -10.52 13.42
C GLU A 250 -0.85 -10.63 12.16
N TRP A 251 -1.20 -9.90 11.08
CA TRP A 251 -0.43 -9.88 9.85
C TRP A 251 0.96 -9.26 10.06
N LEU A 252 1.05 -8.11 10.74
CA LEU A 252 2.34 -7.49 11.12
C LEU A 252 3.18 -8.44 11.98
N TYR A 253 2.55 -9.06 12.99
CA TYR A 253 3.22 -10.03 13.86
C TYR A 253 3.74 -11.24 13.07
N SER A 254 2.99 -11.70 12.06
CA SER A 254 3.37 -12.84 11.22
C SER A 254 4.58 -12.51 10.34
N VAL A 255 4.63 -11.32 9.73
CA VAL A 255 5.79 -10.89 8.94
C VAL A 255 7.03 -10.72 9.82
N LYS A 256 6.90 -10.01 10.96
CA LYS A 256 8.03 -9.81 11.90
C LYS A 256 8.54 -11.12 12.50
N GLY A 257 7.64 -12.07 12.73
CA GLY A 257 7.92 -13.32 13.41
C GLY A 257 8.37 -14.46 12.52
N ALA A 258 8.30 -14.30 11.19
CA ALA A 258 8.76 -15.29 10.25
C ALA A 258 10.29 -15.30 10.18
N GLU A 259 10.86 -16.47 9.95
CA GLU A 259 12.26 -16.64 9.53
C GLU A 259 12.42 -16.41 8.03
N PHE A 260 11.35 -16.63 7.25
CA PHE A 260 11.35 -16.38 5.81
C PHE A 260 9.96 -16.02 5.27
N VAL A 261 9.92 -15.08 4.33
CA VAL A 261 8.68 -14.64 3.65
C VAL A 261 8.74 -14.98 2.17
N LEU A 262 7.69 -15.61 1.66
CA LEU A 262 7.43 -15.68 0.22
C LEU A 262 6.25 -14.77 -0.11
N THR A 263 6.41 -13.84 -1.05
CA THR A 263 5.34 -12.90 -1.36
C THR A 263 5.27 -12.53 -2.85
N ASN A 264 4.12 -12.02 -3.28
CA ASN A 264 3.98 -11.23 -4.51
C ASN A 264 3.31 -9.88 -4.24
N SER A 265 3.36 -9.44 -2.97
CA SER A 265 2.74 -8.21 -2.50
C SER A 265 3.79 -7.15 -2.26
N PHE A 266 3.54 -5.94 -2.79
CA PHE A 266 4.34 -4.75 -2.48
C PHE A 266 4.53 -4.54 -0.98
N HIS A 267 3.44 -4.60 -0.20
CA HIS A 267 3.55 -4.42 1.25
C HIS A 267 4.14 -5.63 1.97
N GLY A 268 4.09 -6.83 1.37
CA GLY A 268 4.85 -7.97 1.85
C GLY A 268 6.36 -7.68 1.82
N VAL A 269 6.84 -7.11 0.72
CA VAL A 269 8.24 -6.65 0.59
C VAL A 269 8.54 -5.52 1.57
N VAL A 270 7.72 -4.46 1.59
CA VAL A 270 7.97 -3.30 2.47
C VAL A 270 8.08 -3.72 3.94
N PHE A 271 7.17 -4.55 4.44
CA PHE A 271 7.23 -4.98 5.84
C PHE A 271 8.32 -6.01 6.11
N SER A 272 8.75 -6.79 5.11
CA SER A 272 9.95 -7.63 5.23
C SER A 272 11.20 -6.76 5.37
N LEU A 273 11.31 -5.65 4.63
CA LEU A 273 12.37 -4.66 4.79
C LEU A 273 12.32 -4.00 6.18
N ILE A 274 11.15 -3.55 6.65
CA ILE A 274 10.99 -2.88 7.96
C ILE A 274 11.37 -3.78 9.13
N PHE A 275 10.98 -5.06 9.07
CA PHE A 275 11.21 -6.01 10.17
C PHE A 275 12.51 -6.80 10.06
N HIS A 276 13.27 -6.59 8.98
CA HIS A 276 14.48 -7.37 8.66
C HIS A 276 14.20 -8.86 8.51
N THR A 277 13.07 -9.19 7.87
CA THR A 277 12.68 -10.57 7.58
C THR A 277 13.19 -10.97 6.20
N PRO A 278 14.02 -12.01 6.05
CA PRO A 278 14.45 -12.50 4.74
C PRO A 278 13.26 -12.90 3.86
N PHE A 279 13.36 -12.64 2.55
CA PHE A 279 12.25 -12.87 1.64
C PHE A 279 12.67 -13.20 0.21
N ILE A 280 11.75 -13.87 -0.49
CA ILE A 280 11.70 -13.94 -1.95
C ILE A 280 10.40 -13.27 -2.40
N VAL A 281 10.49 -12.49 -3.46
CA VAL A 281 9.31 -11.96 -4.15
C VAL A 281 9.20 -12.52 -5.56
N ILE A 282 8.00 -12.95 -5.91
CA ILE A 282 7.68 -13.43 -7.25
C ILE A 282 6.71 -12.42 -7.86
N PRO A 283 7.04 -11.80 -9.00
CA PRO A 283 6.16 -10.83 -9.62
C PRO A 283 4.89 -11.50 -10.13
N VAL A 284 3.79 -10.76 -10.17
CA VAL A 284 2.54 -11.25 -10.76
C VAL A 284 2.72 -11.28 -12.29
N GLU A 285 2.73 -12.46 -12.90
CA GLU A 285 2.74 -12.67 -14.35
C GLU A 285 1.81 -11.68 -15.09
N ASN A 286 2.35 -11.03 -16.13
CA ASN A 286 1.64 -10.07 -16.99
C ASN A 286 0.94 -8.92 -16.23
N SER A 287 1.58 -8.41 -15.16
CA SER A 287 1.03 -7.31 -14.37
C SER A 287 1.97 -6.13 -14.24
N ASP A 288 1.56 -5.00 -14.79
CA ASP A 288 2.19 -3.68 -14.60
C ASP A 288 2.31 -3.27 -13.12
N MET A 289 1.47 -3.86 -12.27
CA MET A 289 1.45 -3.60 -10.83
C MET A 289 2.78 -3.93 -10.13
N ASN A 290 3.65 -4.70 -10.79
CA ASN A 290 4.96 -5.10 -10.30
C ASN A 290 5.98 -3.96 -10.28
N ASP A 291 5.82 -2.89 -11.09
CA ASP A 291 6.81 -1.80 -11.14
C ASP A 291 7.05 -1.17 -9.75
N ARG A 292 6.05 -1.15 -8.87
CA ARG A 292 6.22 -0.71 -7.47
C ARG A 292 7.24 -1.55 -6.72
N ILE A 293 7.19 -2.88 -6.89
CA ILE A 293 8.13 -3.82 -6.26
C ILE A 293 9.51 -3.64 -6.91
N THR A 294 9.58 -3.68 -8.24
CA THR A 294 10.85 -3.54 -8.98
C THR A 294 11.53 -2.21 -8.68
N THR A 295 10.78 -1.10 -8.66
CA THR A 295 11.28 0.22 -8.30
C THR A 295 11.83 0.22 -6.88
N LEU A 296 11.07 -0.28 -5.88
CA LEU A 296 11.51 -0.31 -4.50
C LEU A 296 12.79 -1.13 -4.33
N LEU A 297 12.83 -2.36 -4.85
CA LEU A 297 13.99 -3.23 -4.76
C LEU A 297 15.22 -2.59 -5.42
N SER A 298 15.04 -1.93 -6.56
CA SER A 298 16.12 -1.23 -7.24
C SER A 298 16.70 -0.07 -6.41
N LEU A 299 15.82 0.71 -5.76
CA LEU A 299 16.26 1.83 -4.92
C LEU A 299 17.04 1.35 -3.68
N VAL A 300 16.76 0.15 -3.17
CA VAL A 300 17.44 -0.41 -1.98
C VAL A 300 18.54 -1.44 -2.32
N GLY A 301 18.76 -1.75 -3.60
CA GLY A 301 19.74 -2.74 -4.06
C GLY A 301 19.41 -4.19 -3.67
N MET A 302 18.14 -4.56 -3.76
CA MET A 302 17.60 -5.89 -3.41
C MET A 302 16.92 -6.56 -4.61
N GLU A 303 17.26 -6.17 -5.84
CA GLU A 303 16.68 -6.70 -7.07
C GLU A 303 16.85 -8.22 -7.18
N ASN A 304 17.95 -8.75 -6.63
CA ASN A 304 18.27 -10.17 -6.59
C ASN A 304 17.23 -11.03 -5.83
N ARG A 305 16.41 -10.42 -4.96
CA ARG A 305 15.33 -11.09 -4.22
C ARG A 305 14.06 -11.30 -5.06
N GLN A 306 13.98 -10.69 -6.24
CA GLN A 306 12.90 -10.95 -7.19
C GLN A 306 13.29 -12.10 -8.13
N ILE A 307 12.47 -13.15 -8.19
CA ILE A 307 12.65 -14.26 -9.13
C ILE A 307 11.43 -14.40 -10.04
N CYS A 308 11.66 -14.58 -11.33
CA CYS A 308 10.60 -14.72 -12.34
C CYS A 308 10.37 -16.17 -12.77
N GLU A 309 11.31 -17.06 -12.46
CA GLU A 309 11.30 -18.47 -12.87
C GLU A 309 11.55 -19.38 -11.66
N TYR A 310 11.07 -20.62 -11.76
CA TYR A 310 11.30 -21.62 -10.74
C TYR A 310 12.68 -22.25 -10.93
N ASP A 311 13.58 -22.02 -9.97
CA ASP A 311 14.91 -22.61 -9.91
C ASP A 311 15.25 -22.94 -8.45
N GLU A 312 15.33 -24.24 -8.15
CA GLU A 312 15.64 -24.77 -6.82
C GLU A 312 17.00 -24.30 -6.29
N SER A 313 18.03 -24.28 -7.14
CA SER A 313 19.39 -23.88 -6.74
C SER A 313 19.42 -22.40 -6.40
N ARG A 314 18.70 -21.59 -7.19
CA ARG A 314 18.54 -20.16 -6.91
C ARG A 314 17.76 -19.92 -5.62
N ILE A 315 16.69 -20.66 -5.38
CA ILE A 315 15.88 -20.56 -4.15
C ILE A 315 16.71 -20.90 -2.91
N ASP A 316 17.47 -22.01 -2.94
CA ASP A 316 18.36 -22.42 -1.84
C ASP A 316 19.42 -21.35 -1.55
N LEU A 317 20.05 -20.80 -2.59
CA LEU A 317 21.01 -19.72 -2.46
C LEU A 317 20.38 -18.52 -1.74
N LEU A 318 19.20 -18.07 -2.18
CA LEU A 318 18.53 -16.91 -1.60
C LEU A 318 18.09 -17.14 -0.13
N ILE A 319 17.69 -18.36 0.23
CA ILE A 319 17.33 -18.70 1.61
C ILE A 319 18.56 -18.69 2.53
N SER A 320 19.68 -19.21 2.05
CA SER A 320 20.94 -19.25 2.82
C SER A 320 21.69 -17.91 2.85
N GLU A 321 21.40 -17.00 1.90
CA GLU A 321 22.07 -15.70 1.77
C GLU A 321 21.70 -14.76 2.92
N GLU A 322 22.72 -14.39 3.70
CA GLU A 322 22.61 -13.35 4.73
C GLU A 322 22.43 -11.96 4.09
N ILE A 323 21.36 -11.27 4.48
CA ILE A 323 21.10 -9.89 4.03
C ILE A 323 21.92 -8.93 4.89
N LYS A 324 22.72 -8.08 4.24
CA LYS A 324 23.39 -6.95 4.89
C LYS A 324 22.40 -5.82 5.16
N TRP A 325 21.57 -6.00 6.19
CA TRP A 325 20.47 -5.07 6.53
C TRP A 325 20.93 -3.63 6.75
N GLU A 326 22.11 -3.41 7.32
CA GLU A 326 22.66 -2.06 7.50
C GLU A 326 22.77 -1.29 6.17
N SER A 327 23.23 -1.95 5.10
CA SER A 327 23.31 -1.31 3.77
C SER A 327 21.93 -0.99 3.20
N VAL A 328 20.94 -1.85 3.46
CA VAL A 328 19.55 -1.66 3.01
C VAL A 328 18.91 -0.50 3.79
N ASP A 329 19.10 -0.47 5.10
CA ASP A 329 18.59 0.56 6.00
C ASP A 329 19.16 1.94 5.65
N ASN A 330 20.46 2.04 5.36
CA ASN A 330 21.09 3.30 4.95
C ASN A 330 20.42 3.89 3.71
N LYS A 331 20.16 3.07 2.67
CA LYS A 331 19.44 3.50 1.47
C LYS A 331 17.99 3.90 1.79
N ILE A 332 17.30 3.14 2.63
CA ILE A 332 15.93 3.48 3.07
C ILE A 332 15.93 4.82 3.82
N GLN A 333 16.92 5.10 4.68
CA GLN A 333 17.02 6.37 5.40
C GLN A 333 17.25 7.56 4.46
N GLU A 334 18.08 7.40 3.42
CA GLU A 334 18.29 8.44 2.41
C GLU A 334 16.99 8.76 1.65
N LEU A 335 16.32 7.72 1.14
CA LEU A 335 15.04 7.86 0.43
C LEU A 335 13.95 8.46 1.34
N LYS A 336 13.93 8.06 2.61
CA LYS A 336 13.05 8.63 3.63
C LYS A 336 13.33 10.10 3.84
N LYS A 337 14.60 10.52 3.96
CA LYS A 337 14.99 11.92 4.11
C LYS A 337 14.46 12.78 2.96
N GLU A 338 14.63 12.31 1.71
CA GLU A 338 14.07 13.01 0.54
C GLU A 338 12.54 13.09 0.55
N SER A 339 11.88 12.02 1.00
CA SER A 339 10.42 11.96 1.07
C SER A 339 9.84 12.86 2.17
N VAL A 340 10.57 12.98 3.29
CA VAL A 340 10.28 13.94 4.37
C VAL A 340 10.45 15.37 3.89
N GLU A 341 11.52 15.66 3.14
CA GLU A 341 11.75 16.99 2.58
C GLU A 341 10.64 17.39 1.59
N PHE A 342 10.23 16.45 0.72
CA PHE A 342 9.06 16.65 -0.15
C PHE A 342 7.82 17.04 0.66
N LEU A 343 7.51 16.34 1.75
CA LEU A 343 6.34 16.66 2.59
C LEU A 343 6.47 18.04 3.23
N LYS A 344 7.65 18.42 3.75
CA LYS A 344 7.88 19.75 4.33
C LYS A 344 7.63 20.85 3.30
N GLU A 345 8.25 20.76 2.12
CA GLU A 345 8.03 21.72 1.04
C GLU A 345 6.58 21.75 0.57
N ALA A 346 5.93 20.59 0.49
CA ALA A 346 4.57 20.48 -0.01
C ALA A 346 3.54 21.10 0.94
N LEU A 347 3.82 21.11 2.25
CA LEU A 347 2.90 21.56 3.30
C LEU A 347 3.06 23.04 3.69
N ILE A 348 4.08 23.74 3.19
CA ILE A 348 4.29 25.20 3.31
C ILE A 348 3.59 25.90 2.15
#